data_AF-A0A348YB38-F1
#
_entry.id   AF-A0A348YB38-F1
#
_cell.length_a   1.000
_cell.length_b   1.000
_cell.length_c   1.000
_cell.angle_alpha   90.00
_cell.angle_beta   90.00
_cell.angle_gamma   90.00
#
_symmetry.space_group_name_H-M   'P 1'
#
loop_
_entity.id
_entity.type
_entity.pdbx_description
1 polymer ?
#
loop_
_entity_poly.entity_id
_entity_poly.type
_entity_poly.pdbx_seq_one_letter_code
_entity_poly.pdbx_strand_id
1 'polypeptide(L)'
;NNNYNNYTSMDFNTWLNSNSYRASQVANYQRYLSARVGARNVPPLSQLLTTARSWEKCGYEPYQLPPQELWSNIVPTLQLYSQLKSQGILPANSEIRSAYRSHELNDCAGGASSSKHVTAGAIDIWVPEYEGNPWQLSRMQDSLCEFWQYQGQSHNFGLGLYSTGAIHLDTDGYRKWGFNHVSSSSACRY
;
A
#
# COMPACT_ATOMS: atom_id res chain seq x y z
N ASN A 1 -32.41 -3.38 18.43
CA ASN A 1 -31.52 -4.51 18.75
C ASN A 1 -30.45 -4.63 17.68
N ASN A 2 -29.36 -3.88 17.83
CA ASN A 2 -28.20 -3.98 16.94
C ASN A 2 -27.06 -4.65 17.71
N ASN A 3 -27.00 -5.98 17.62
CA ASN A 3 -25.82 -6.74 18.01
C ASN A 3 -24.76 -6.56 16.92
N TYR A 4 -24.05 -5.43 16.96
CA TYR A 4 -22.72 -5.36 16.34
C TYR A 4 -21.75 -5.97 17.35
N ASN A 5 -21.36 -7.21 17.09
CA ASN A 5 -20.30 -7.88 17.84
C ASN A 5 -19.03 -7.02 17.79
N ASN A 6 -18.71 -6.39 18.92
CA ASN A 6 -17.44 -5.74 19.19
C ASN A 6 -16.33 -6.80 19.32
N TYR A 7 -15.91 -7.42 18.21
CA TYR A 7 -14.59 -8.01 18.16
C TYR A 7 -13.61 -6.88 17.82
N THR A 8 -12.83 -6.50 18.81
CA THR A 8 -11.78 -5.49 18.70
C THR A 8 -10.82 -5.92 17.59
N SER A 9 -10.66 -5.08 16.56
CA SER A 9 -9.60 -5.24 15.57
C SER A 9 -8.28 -5.46 16.31
N MET A 10 -7.57 -6.55 16.03
CA MET A 10 -6.30 -6.86 16.71
C MET A 10 -5.32 -5.70 16.50
N ASP A 11 -4.87 -5.07 17.59
CA ASP A 11 -3.82 -4.04 17.55
C ASP A 11 -2.50 -4.62 17.03
N PHE A 12 -1.69 -3.80 16.37
CA PHE A 12 -0.40 -4.24 15.81
C PHE A 12 0.53 -4.83 16.87
N ASN A 13 0.59 -4.26 18.07
CA ASN A 13 1.45 -4.79 19.12
C ASN A 13 0.90 -6.11 19.68
N THR A 14 -0.42 -6.25 19.79
CA THR A 14 -1.05 -7.52 20.16
C THR A 14 -0.74 -8.60 19.13
N TRP A 15 -0.84 -8.27 17.84
CA TRP A 15 -0.45 -9.17 16.76
C TRP A 15 1.05 -9.51 16.83
N LEU A 16 1.93 -8.52 16.98
CA LEU A 16 3.37 -8.73 17.03
C LEU A 16 3.78 -9.69 18.16
N ASN A 17 3.11 -9.59 19.31
CA ASN A 17 3.41 -10.34 20.52
C ASN A 17 2.64 -11.67 20.66
N SER A 18 1.66 -11.97 19.80
CA SER A 18 0.92 -13.24 19.88
C SER A 18 1.70 -14.45 19.38
N ASN A 19 2.91 -14.25 18.86
CA ASN A 19 3.85 -15.31 18.49
C ASN A 19 5.29 -14.90 18.84
N SER A 20 6.01 -15.75 19.57
CA SER A 20 7.36 -15.45 20.09
C SER A 20 8.41 -15.21 19.00
N TYR A 21 8.23 -15.75 17.80
CA TYR A 21 9.17 -15.57 16.68
C TYR A 21 8.85 -14.34 15.84
N ARG A 22 7.58 -13.91 15.80
CA ARG A 22 7.08 -12.85 14.91
C ARG A 22 7.79 -11.52 15.14
N ALA A 23 7.98 -11.12 16.40
CA ALA A 23 8.74 -9.91 16.75
C ALA A 23 10.16 -9.90 16.16
N SER A 24 10.86 -11.03 16.22
CA SER A 24 12.21 -11.16 15.66
C SER A 24 12.22 -11.11 14.12
N GLN A 25 11.22 -11.71 13.46
CA GLN A 25 11.09 -11.69 12.00
C GLN A 25 10.74 -10.30 11.47
N VAL A 26 9.82 -9.59 12.14
CA VAL A 26 9.47 -8.20 11.81
C VAL A 26 10.68 -7.28 12.02
N ALA A 27 11.47 -7.48 13.07
CA ALA A 27 12.72 -6.73 13.27
C ALA A 27 13.77 -7.02 12.17
N ASN A 28 13.87 -8.27 11.70
CA ASN A 28 14.73 -8.62 10.55
C ASN A 28 14.29 -7.91 9.28
N TYR A 29 12.98 -7.88 9.01
CA TYR A 29 12.44 -7.18 7.86
C TYR A 29 12.68 -5.66 7.95
N GLN A 30 12.49 -5.05 9.12
CA GLN A 30 12.82 -3.63 9.31
C GLN A 30 14.28 -3.33 9.06
N ARG A 31 15.21 -4.17 9.55
CA ARG A 31 16.65 -4.03 9.29
C ARG A 31 16.95 -4.15 7.79
N TYR A 32 16.36 -5.12 7.12
CA TYR A 32 16.49 -5.32 5.68
C TYR A 32 16.06 -4.06 4.91
N LEU A 33 14.87 -3.53 5.18
CA LEU A 33 14.36 -2.33 4.52
C LEU A 33 15.24 -1.12 4.84
N SER A 34 15.61 -0.92 6.11
CA SER A 34 16.45 0.20 6.54
C SER A 34 17.79 0.24 5.81
N ALA A 35 18.39 -0.93 5.54
CA ALA A 35 19.64 -1.04 4.79
C ALA A 35 19.50 -0.77 3.28
N ARG A 36 18.27 -0.75 2.74
CA ARG A 36 18.00 -0.59 1.29
C ARG A 36 17.39 0.75 0.94
N VAL A 37 16.52 1.28 1.79
CA VAL A 37 15.85 2.57 1.55
C VAL A 37 16.31 3.66 2.51
N GLY A 38 17.06 3.31 3.56
CA GLY A 38 17.45 4.20 4.65
C GLY A 38 16.39 4.20 5.77
N ALA A 39 16.84 4.19 7.03
CA ALA A 39 15.96 4.02 8.19
C ALA A 39 14.84 5.08 8.29
N ARG A 40 15.08 6.30 7.83
CA ARG A 40 14.08 7.39 7.81
C ARG A 40 13.00 7.23 6.74
N ASN A 41 13.24 6.37 5.75
CA ASN A 41 12.36 6.13 4.61
C ASN A 41 11.58 4.82 4.74
N VAL A 42 11.73 4.11 5.86
CA VAL A 42 10.89 2.95 6.19
C VAL A 42 9.62 3.47 6.86
N PRO A 43 8.43 3.30 6.24
CA PRO A 43 7.17 3.65 6.89
C PRO A 43 6.92 2.81 8.16
N PRO A 44 5.98 3.22 9.04
CA PRO A 44 5.62 2.42 10.20
C PRO A 44 5.30 0.97 9.80
N LEU A 45 5.87 -0.01 10.51
CA LEU A 45 5.61 -1.43 10.18
C LEU A 45 4.15 -1.82 10.40
N SER A 46 3.46 -1.14 11.31
CA SER A 46 2.01 -1.26 11.50
C SER A 46 1.19 -0.83 10.27
N GLN A 47 1.80 -0.11 9.32
CA GLN A 47 1.20 0.20 8.02
C GLN A 47 1.70 -0.75 6.93
N LEU A 48 3.01 -1.00 6.88
CA LEU A 48 3.62 -1.88 5.86
C LEU A 48 3.23 -3.35 5.95
N LEU A 49 2.79 -3.79 7.13
CA LEU A 49 2.36 -5.18 7.33
C LEU A 49 0.86 -5.33 7.26
N THR A 50 0.10 -4.25 7.07
CA THR A 50 -1.37 -4.30 6.92
C THR A 50 -1.74 -5.05 5.64
N THR A 51 -2.64 -6.03 5.77
CA THR A 51 -3.11 -6.86 4.65
C THR A 51 -4.27 -6.18 3.91
N ALA A 52 -5.21 -6.95 3.35
CA ALA A 52 -6.38 -6.40 2.67
C ALA A 52 -7.38 -5.82 3.67
N ARG A 53 -8.07 -4.72 3.30
CA ARG A 53 -9.17 -4.14 4.12
C ARG A 53 -10.27 -5.14 4.48
N SER A 54 -10.48 -6.16 3.65
CA SER A 54 -11.47 -7.22 3.86
C SER A 54 -10.96 -8.41 4.66
N TRP A 55 -9.79 -8.32 5.30
CA TRP A 55 -9.16 -9.41 6.06
C TRP A 55 -10.14 -10.09 7.01
N GLU A 56 -10.95 -9.31 7.73
CA GLU A 56 -11.88 -9.82 8.74
C GLU A 56 -12.98 -10.65 8.10
N LYS A 57 -13.63 -10.10 7.07
CA LYS A 57 -14.63 -10.81 6.27
C LYS A 57 -14.07 -12.08 5.62
N CYS A 58 -12.78 -12.07 5.29
CA CYS A 58 -12.08 -13.19 4.69
C CYS A 58 -11.53 -14.21 5.70
N GLY A 59 -11.59 -13.93 7.01
CA GLY A 59 -11.07 -14.82 8.05
C GLY A 59 -9.54 -14.86 8.15
N TYR A 60 -8.84 -13.78 7.78
CA TYR A 60 -7.37 -13.66 7.89
C TYR A 60 -6.97 -12.73 9.04
N GLU A 61 -5.67 -12.59 9.31
CA GLU A 61 -5.15 -11.59 10.25
C GLU A 61 -5.05 -10.20 9.59
N PRO A 62 -5.19 -9.09 10.36
CA PRO A 62 -5.04 -7.73 9.84
C PRO A 62 -3.62 -7.42 9.36
N TYR A 63 -2.62 -8.17 9.86
CA TYR A 63 -1.22 -7.99 9.49
C TYR A 63 -0.57 -9.29 9.03
N GLN A 64 0.37 -9.19 8.10
CA GLN A 64 1.13 -10.31 7.60
C GLN A 64 2.52 -9.87 7.16
N LEU A 65 3.54 -10.64 7.56
CA LEU A 65 4.90 -10.48 7.05
C LEU A 65 5.01 -11.17 5.67
N PRO A 66 5.52 -10.48 4.62
CA PRO A 66 5.79 -11.15 3.36
C PRO A 66 6.87 -12.24 3.53
N PRO A 67 6.78 -13.36 2.78
CA PRO A 67 7.88 -14.30 2.63
C PRO A 67 9.18 -13.58 2.27
N GLN A 68 10.30 -14.06 2.82
CA GLN A 68 11.60 -13.38 2.74
C GLN A 68 12.09 -13.20 1.30
N GLU A 69 11.79 -14.18 0.45
CA GLU A 69 12.08 -14.18 -0.99
C GLU A 69 11.37 -13.05 -1.75
N LEU A 70 10.30 -12.46 -1.19
CA LEU A 70 9.57 -11.34 -1.81
C LEU A 70 10.03 -9.97 -1.29
N TRP A 71 10.87 -9.90 -0.25
CA TRP A 71 11.22 -8.63 0.40
C TRP A 71 11.87 -7.60 -0.53
N SER A 72 12.61 -8.04 -1.55
CA SER A 72 13.23 -7.13 -2.51
C SER A 72 12.22 -6.37 -3.36
N ASN A 73 11.02 -6.91 -3.56
CA ASN A 73 10.04 -6.37 -4.49
C ASN A 73 9.43 -5.05 -4.01
N ILE A 74 9.36 -4.84 -2.69
CA ILE A 74 8.81 -3.61 -2.12
C ILE A 74 9.82 -2.45 -2.15
N VAL A 75 11.12 -2.74 -2.25
CA VAL A 75 12.19 -1.74 -2.14
C VAL A 75 12.03 -0.58 -3.13
N PRO A 76 11.91 -0.81 -4.46
CA PRO A 76 11.69 0.27 -5.41
C PRO A 76 10.39 1.04 -5.16
N THR A 77 9.33 0.35 -4.73
CA THR A 77 8.04 0.97 -4.34
C THR A 77 8.19 1.91 -3.15
N LEU A 78 8.96 1.55 -2.12
CA LEU A 78 9.23 2.43 -0.97
C LEU A 78 10.14 3.61 -1.31
N GLN A 79 11.09 3.42 -2.24
CA GLN A 79 11.92 4.51 -2.75
C GLN A 79 11.07 5.53 -3.51
N LEU A 80 10.20 5.07 -4.41
CA LEU A 80 9.25 5.92 -5.12
C LEU A 80 8.28 6.63 -4.16
N TYR A 81 7.71 5.90 -3.19
CA TYR A 81 6.85 6.49 -2.16
C TYR A 81 7.57 7.60 -1.37
N SER A 82 8.82 7.38 -0.98
CA SER A 82 9.64 8.37 -0.27
C SER A 82 9.96 9.58 -1.15
N GLN A 83 10.24 9.36 -2.44
CA GLN A 83 10.46 10.43 -3.42
C GLN A 83 9.21 11.30 -3.58
N LEU A 84 8.03 10.69 -3.77
CA LEU A 84 6.77 11.42 -3.89
C LEU A 84 6.46 12.25 -2.65
N LYS A 85 6.77 11.75 -1.45
CA LYS A 85 6.65 12.53 -0.19
C LYS A 85 7.64 13.67 -0.13
N SER A 86 8.90 13.43 -0.52
CA SER A 86 9.94 14.48 -0.51
C SER A 86 9.66 15.62 -1.49
N GLN A 87 8.97 15.33 -2.60
CA GLN A 87 8.55 16.32 -3.60
C GLN A 87 7.22 17.01 -3.22
N GLY A 88 6.59 16.63 -2.10
CA GLY A 88 5.31 17.19 -1.66
C GLY A 88 4.11 16.75 -2.51
N ILE A 89 4.29 15.77 -3.40
CA ILE A 89 3.18 15.20 -4.19
C ILE A 89 2.29 14.37 -3.28
N LEU A 90 2.89 13.52 -2.44
CA LEU A 90 2.18 12.85 -1.35
C LEU A 90 2.40 13.63 -0.05
N PRO A 91 1.33 14.00 0.67
CA PRO A 91 1.47 14.69 1.95
C PRO A 91 2.21 13.86 3.01
N ALA A 92 2.80 14.54 4.00
CA ALA A 92 3.57 13.90 5.05
C ALA A 92 2.74 12.86 5.85
N ASN A 93 1.44 13.12 6.06
CA ASN A 93 0.51 12.24 6.74
C ASN A 93 -0.13 11.17 5.85
N SER A 94 0.35 10.97 4.62
CA SER A 94 -0.05 9.82 3.79
C SER A 94 0.24 8.52 4.54
N GLU A 95 -0.73 7.62 4.60
CA GLU A 95 -0.70 6.34 5.30
C GLU A 95 -0.78 5.17 4.32
N ILE A 96 0.00 4.12 4.55
CA ILE A 96 -0.18 2.85 3.85
C ILE A 96 -1.27 2.05 4.59
N ARG A 97 -2.28 1.59 3.86
CA ARG A 97 -3.45 0.87 4.42
C ARG A 97 -3.60 -0.56 3.90
N SER A 98 -2.76 -0.98 2.97
CA SER A 98 -2.68 -2.34 2.46
C SER A 98 -1.35 -2.50 1.73
N ALA A 99 -0.66 -3.62 1.95
CA ALA A 99 0.62 -3.94 1.33
C ALA A 99 0.62 -5.42 0.93
N TYR A 100 1.50 -6.26 1.47
CA TYR A 100 1.49 -7.68 1.14
C TYR A 100 0.19 -8.37 1.63
N ARG A 101 -0.33 -9.28 0.81
CA ARG A 101 -1.38 -10.24 1.19
C ARG A 101 -1.14 -11.56 0.47
N SER A 102 -1.46 -12.68 1.12
CA SER A 102 -1.37 -14.00 0.48
C SER A 102 -2.29 -14.11 -0.74
N HIS A 103 -2.07 -15.13 -1.57
CA HIS A 103 -2.90 -15.38 -2.75
C HIS A 103 -4.37 -15.60 -2.36
N GLU A 104 -4.60 -16.39 -1.33
CA GLU A 104 -5.94 -16.75 -0.86
C GLU A 104 -6.69 -15.53 -0.29
N LEU A 105 -5.98 -14.66 0.47
CA LEU A 105 -6.56 -13.41 0.94
C LEU A 105 -6.82 -12.43 -0.21
N ASN A 106 -5.92 -12.37 -1.20
CA ASN A 106 -6.13 -11.56 -2.39
C ASN A 106 -7.40 -11.98 -3.14
N ASP A 107 -7.59 -13.28 -3.36
CA ASP A 107 -8.73 -13.82 -4.09
C ASP A 107 -10.04 -13.56 -3.34
N CYS A 108 -10.07 -13.81 -2.02
CA CYS A 108 -11.24 -13.48 -1.20
C CYS A 108 -11.57 -11.98 -1.20
N ALA A 109 -10.56 -11.12 -1.19
CA ALA A 109 -10.72 -9.67 -1.26
C ALA A 109 -11.11 -9.17 -2.67
N GLY A 110 -11.28 -10.07 -3.65
CA GLY A 110 -11.62 -9.72 -5.03
C GLY A 110 -10.47 -9.11 -5.81
N GLY A 111 -9.23 -9.32 -5.38
CA GLY A 111 -8.04 -8.87 -6.08
C GLY A 111 -7.79 -9.66 -7.35
N ALA A 112 -7.15 -9.04 -8.34
CA ALA A 112 -6.70 -9.74 -9.54
C ALA A 112 -5.60 -10.77 -9.20
N SER A 113 -5.56 -11.89 -9.91
CA SER A 113 -4.51 -12.91 -9.75
C SER A 113 -3.11 -12.36 -10.04
N SER A 114 -3.01 -11.38 -10.95
CA SER A 114 -1.77 -10.67 -11.29
C SER A 114 -1.48 -9.47 -10.38
N SER A 115 -2.15 -9.35 -9.24
CA SER A 115 -1.96 -8.26 -8.28
C SER A 115 -0.53 -8.18 -7.79
N LYS A 116 0.02 -6.97 -7.69
CA LYS A 116 1.38 -6.77 -7.15
C LYS A 116 1.43 -6.83 -5.62
N HIS A 117 0.27 -6.89 -4.96
CA HIS A 117 0.23 -7.16 -3.51
C HIS A 117 0.64 -8.59 -3.17
N VAL A 118 0.32 -9.58 -4.03
CA VAL A 118 0.70 -10.99 -3.78
C VAL A 118 2.19 -11.26 -3.99
N THR A 119 2.89 -10.38 -4.69
CA THR A 119 4.34 -10.42 -4.87
C THR A 119 5.07 -9.44 -3.95
N ALA A 120 4.39 -8.82 -2.98
CA ALA A 120 4.92 -7.80 -2.07
C ALA A 120 5.56 -6.59 -2.78
N GLY A 121 5.07 -6.23 -3.98
CA GLY A 121 5.56 -5.10 -4.76
C GLY A 121 4.69 -3.85 -4.70
N ALA A 122 3.51 -3.93 -4.08
CA ALA A 122 2.52 -2.85 -4.07
C ALA A 122 2.15 -2.35 -2.67
N ILE A 123 1.70 -1.10 -2.63
CA ILE A 123 1.07 -0.46 -1.49
C ILE A 123 -0.20 0.28 -1.93
N ASP A 124 -1.22 0.23 -1.08
CA ASP A 124 -2.39 1.11 -1.15
C ASP A 124 -2.23 2.22 -0.11
N ILE A 125 -2.35 3.46 -0.57
CA ILE A 125 -2.14 4.67 0.21
C ILE A 125 -3.48 5.37 0.43
N TRP A 126 -3.58 6.02 1.59
CA TRP A 126 -4.65 6.91 1.96
C TRP A 126 -4.08 8.22 2.51
N VAL A 127 -4.80 9.32 2.30
CA VAL A 127 -4.41 10.63 2.83
C VAL A 127 -5.54 11.15 3.73
N PRO A 128 -5.44 10.98 5.06
CA PRO A 128 -6.51 11.33 5.99
C PRO A 128 -6.98 12.79 5.88
N GLU A 129 -6.06 13.73 5.68
CA GLU A 129 -6.40 15.16 5.56
C GLU A 129 -7.24 15.52 4.34
N TYR A 130 -7.25 14.66 3.30
CA TYR A 130 -8.05 14.89 2.08
C TYR A 130 -9.38 14.14 2.11
N GLU A 131 -9.67 13.41 3.18
CA GLU A 131 -10.96 12.77 3.39
C GLU A 131 -12.07 13.83 3.46
N GLY A 132 -13.08 13.71 2.58
CA GLY A 132 -14.14 14.71 2.48
C GLY A 132 -13.70 16.04 1.83
N ASN A 133 -12.49 16.13 1.27
CA ASN A 133 -12.01 17.30 0.52
C ASN A 133 -11.70 16.96 -0.95
N PRO A 134 -12.71 16.94 -1.83
CA PRO A 134 -12.55 16.54 -3.24
C PRO A 134 -11.55 17.40 -4.01
N TRP A 135 -11.41 18.69 -3.66
CA TRP A 135 -10.51 19.60 -4.36
C TRP A 135 -9.04 19.28 -4.06
N GLN A 136 -8.67 19.07 -2.79
CA GLN A 136 -7.31 18.66 -2.44
C GLN A 136 -6.99 17.27 -2.99
N LEU A 137 -7.96 16.35 -2.92
CA LEU A 137 -7.82 15.01 -3.50
C LEU A 137 -7.53 15.09 -5.02
N SER A 138 -8.33 15.86 -5.77
CA SER A 138 -8.14 16.02 -7.22
C SER A 138 -6.77 16.61 -7.53
N ARG A 139 -6.35 17.65 -6.81
CA ARG A 139 -5.05 18.31 -7.05
C ARG A 139 -3.86 17.37 -6.81
N MET A 140 -3.93 16.56 -5.77
CA MET A 140 -2.92 15.53 -5.50
C MET A 140 -2.92 14.46 -6.61
N GLN A 141 -4.10 14.01 -7.04
CA GLN A 141 -4.22 13.06 -8.14
C GLN A 141 -3.64 13.62 -9.45
N ASP A 142 -3.89 14.89 -9.77
CA ASP A 142 -3.30 15.57 -10.92
C ASP A 142 -1.77 15.61 -10.83
N SER A 143 -1.22 15.89 -9.63
CA SER A 143 0.23 15.91 -9.41
C SER A 143 0.86 14.51 -9.54
N LEU A 144 0.17 13.46 -9.08
CA LEU A 144 0.58 12.07 -9.28
C LEU A 144 0.56 11.69 -10.76
N CYS A 145 -0.45 12.14 -11.50
CA CYS A 145 -0.55 11.93 -12.93
C CYS A 145 0.56 12.63 -13.70
N GLU A 146 0.88 13.87 -13.34
CA GLU A 146 2.01 14.62 -13.92
C GLU A 146 3.34 13.89 -13.66
N PHE A 147 3.59 13.46 -12.42
CA PHE A 147 4.77 12.67 -12.09
C PHE A 147 4.81 11.37 -12.90
N TRP A 148 3.69 10.64 -12.99
CA TRP A 148 3.61 9.41 -13.75
C TRP A 148 3.93 9.65 -15.24
N GLN A 149 3.43 10.73 -15.83
CA GLN A 149 3.67 11.08 -17.23
C GLN A 149 5.15 11.36 -17.51
N TYR A 150 5.79 12.19 -16.67
CA TYR A 150 7.15 12.68 -16.95
C TYR A 150 8.27 11.83 -16.34
N GLN A 151 8.01 11.16 -15.22
CA GLN A 151 9.01 10.40 -14.46
C GLN A 151 8.59 8.94 -14.25
N GLY A 152 7.32 8.56 -14.46
CA GLY A 152 6.84 7.22 -14.10
C GLY A 152 7.51 6.08 -14.86
N GLN A 153 7.96 6.30 -16.10
CA GLN A 153 8.59 5.25 -16.91
C GLN A 153 9.92 4.77 -16.31
N SER A 154 10.74 5.67 -15.75
CA SER A 154 12.03 5.28 -15.13
C SER A 154 11.83 4.48 -13.84
N HIS A 155 10.65 4.55 -13.24
CA HIS A 155 10.29 3.84 -12.01
C HIS A 155 9.45 2.58 -12.26
N ASN A 156 9.11 2.25 -13.51
CA ASN A 156 8.09 1.24 -13.81
C ASN A 156 6.80 1.47 -13.01
N PHE A 157 6.38 2.74 -12.91
CA PHE A 157 5.34 3.16 -11.97
C PHE A 157 3.96 2.65 -12.40
N GLY A 158 3.44 1.69 -11.64
CA GLY A 158 2.04 1.27 -11.64
C GLY A 158 1.20 2.17 -10.76
N LEU A 159 0.28 2.94 -11.34
CA LEU A 159 -0.55 3.93 -10.64
C LEU A 159 -2.05 3.64 -10.80
N GLY A 160 -2.71 3.32 -9.69
CA GLY A 160 -4.17 3.24 -9.63
C GLY A 160 -4.76 4.39 -8.84
N LEU A 161 -5.66 5.17 -9.43
CA LEU A 161 -6.34 6.28 -8.75
C LEU A 161 -7.84 6.04 -8.69
N TYR A 162 -8.41 6.15 -7.49
CA TYR A 162 -9.83 5.89 -7.24
C TYR A 162 -10.53 7.15 -6.70
N SER A 163 -11.79 7.35 -7.10
CA SER A 163 -12.61 8.48 -6.63
C SER A 163 -12.89 8.42 -5.13
N THR A 164 -12.75 7.26 -4.50
CA THR A 164 -12.82 7.07 -3.06
C THR A 164 -11.66 7.70 -2.31
N GLY A 165 -10.58 8.08 -3.00
CA GLY A 165 -9.34 8.60 -2.42
C GLY A 165 -8.26 7.55 -2.18
N ALA A 166 -8.55 6.27 -2.45
CA ALA A 166 -7.52 5.24 -2.47
C ALA A 166 -6.53 5.48 -3.62
N ILE A 167 -5.26 5.21 -3.37
CA ILE A 167 -4.17 5.30 -4.35
C ILE A 167 -3.40 3.99 -4.31
N HIS A 168 -3.27 3.32 -5.44
CA HIS A 168 -2.39 2.16 -5.59
C HIS A 168 -1.05 2.63 -6.17
N LEU A 169 0.05 2.15 -5.59
CA LEU A 169 1.42 2.37 -6.06
C LEU A 169 2.17 1.04 -6.11
N ASP A 170 2.76 0.72 -7.27
CA ASP A 170 3.80 -0.29 -7.41
C ASP A 170 4.85 0.12 -8.43
N THR A 171 5.93 -0.65 -8.52
CA THR A 171 7.07 -0.41 -9.42
C THR A 171 7.35 -1.60 -10.34
N ASP A 172 6.30 -2.36 -10.67
CA ASP A 172 6.36 -3.57 -11.49
C ASP A 172 5.53 -3.41 -12.79
N GLY A 173 5.69 -2.26 -13.43
CA GLY A 173 5.28 -1.98 -14.81
C GLY A 173 4.74 -0.55 -15.00
N TYR A 174 5.18 0.15 -16.04
CA TYR A 174 4.69 1.50 -16.34
C TYR A 174 3.26 1.48 -16.87
N ARG A 175 2.28 1.65 -15.98
CA ARG A 175 0.84 1.53 -16.30
C ARG A 175 -0.02 2.34 -15.35
N LYS A 176 -1.23 2.66 -15.78
CA LYS A 176 -2.21 3.41 -15.00
C LYS A 176 -3.61 2.86 -15.18
N TRP A 177 -4.47 3.02 -14.17
CA TRP A 177 -5.86 2.59 -14.22
C TRP A 177 -6.74 3.35 -13.22
N GLY A 178 -8.06 3.23 -13.38
CA GLY A 178 -9.06 3.82 -12.49
C GLY A 178 -10.03 2.80 -11.90
N PHE A 179 -11.29 3.22 -11.71
CA PHE A 179 -12.31 2.52 -10.92
C PHE A 179 -12.64 1.08 -11.36
N ASN A 180 -12.44 0.75 -12.63
CA ASN A 180 -12.70 -0.59 -13.18
C ASN A 180 -11.41 -1.36 -13.53
N HIS A 181 -10.28 -0.93 -12.96
CA HIS A 181 -8.96 -1.55 -13.15
C HIS A 181 -8.46 -1.59 -14.60
N VAL A 182 -9.03 -0.78 -15.51
CA VAL A 182 -8.51 -0.62 -16.87
C VAL A 182 -7.95 0.78 -17.11
N SER A 183 -7.03 0.87 -18.07
CA SER A 183 -6.34 2.13 -18.41
C SER A 183 -7.30 3.23 -18.90
N SER A 184 -8.38 2.86 -19.62
CA SER A 184 -9.35 3.82 -20.15
C SER A 184 -10.17 4.55 -19.08
N SER A 185 -10.21 4.04 -17.84
CA SER A 185 -10.86 4.73 -16.71
C SER A 185 -9.92 5.54 -15.84
N SER A 186 -8.63 5.56 -16.17
CA SER A 186 -7.62 6.31 -15.41
C SER A 186 -7.95 7.80 -15.37
N ALA A 187 -7.77 8.42 -14.21
CA ALA A 187 -7.85 9.88 -14.04
C ALA A 187 -6.74 10.62 -14.80
N CYS A 188 -5.55 10.04 -14.91
CA CYS A 188 -4.46 10.64 -15.67
C CYS A 188 -4.75 10.59 -17.16
N ARG A 189 -5.03 11.76 -17.73
CA ARG A 189 -5.21 11.97 -19.16
C ARG A 189 -3.86 12.43 -19.70
N TYR A 190 -3.30 11.66 -20.64
CA TYR A 190 -1.97 11.78 -21.26
C TYR A 190 -0.82 11.24 -20.38
#